data_AF-A0A920T4Z4-F1
#
_entry.id   AF-A0A920T4Z4-F1
#
_cell.length_a   1.000
_cell.length_b   1.000
_cell.length_c   1.000
_cell.angle_alpha   90.00
_cell.angle_beta   90.00
_cell.angle_gamma   90.00
#
_symmetry.space_group_name_H-M   'P 1'
#
loop_
_entity.id
_entity.type
_entity.pdbx_description
1 polymer ?
#
loop_
_entity_poly.entity_id
_entity_poly.type
_entity_poly.pdbx_seq_one_letter_code
_entity_poly.pdbx_strand_id
1 'polypeptide(L)'
;MPEQNFDPTHRWFDLCYRNHIQINEAVSMCNELIDAYNEPHRHYHTMNHVYSCLNLLDGLPVTGENKDMLEFAIWFHDLIYNAASQTNEQESATLAYNWLENRNVSYAEEVERMIELSADYITAKTNQ
;
A
#
# COMPACT_ATOMS: atom_id res chain seq x y z
N MET A 1 -10.83 11.62 -23.95
CA MET A 1 -9.40 11.32 -23.71
C MET A 1 -9.32 9.82 -23.56
N PRO A 2 -8.45 9.09 -24.29
CA PRO A 2 -8.30 7.68 -23.99
C PRO A 2 -7.79 7.58 -22.55
N GLU A 3 -8.47 6.79 -21.72
CA GLU A 3 -8.02 6.45 -20.37
C GLU A 3 -6.57 6.00 -20.50
N GLN A 4 -5.64 6.81 -19.98
CA GLN A 4 -4.27 6.34 -19.84
C GLN A 4 -4.38 5.15 -18.91
N ASN A 5 -4.18 3.96 -19.46
CA ASN A 5 -3.94 2.72 -18.75
C ASN A 5 -2.63 2.95 -17.97
N PHE A 6 -2.71 3.68 -16.86
CA PHE A 6 -1.58 3.91 -15.99
C PHE A 6 -1.41 2.62 -15.21
N ASP A 7 -0.38 1.87 -15.59
CA ASP A 7 0.01 0.67 -14.89
C ASP A 7 0.55 1.10 -13.50
N PRO A 8 -0.18 0.82 -12.40
CA PRO A 8 0.24 1.25 -11.07
C PRO A 8 1.55 0.57 -10.65
N THR A 9 1.96 -0.51 -11.32
CA THR A 9 3.22 -1.20 -11.03
C THR A 9 4.44 -0.33 -11.33
N HIS A 10 4.38 0.58 -12.31
CA HIS A 10 5.48 1.51 -12.57
C HIS A 10 5.78 2.36 -11.33
N ARG A 11 4.73 2.82 -10.66
CA ARG A 11 4.84 3.61 -9.43
C ARG A 11 5.43 2.79 -8.28
N TRP A 12 5.05 1.53 -8.16
CA TRP A 12 5.68 0.61 -7.21
C TRP A 12 7.19 0.44 -7.46
N PHE A 13 7.59 0.25 -8.71
CA PHE A 13 9.01 0.11 -9.07
C PHE A 13 9.79 1.41 -8.84
N ASP A 14 9.22 2.58 -9.15
CA ASP A 14 9.83 3.88 -8.86
C ASP A 14 10.01 4.09 -7.35
N LEU A 15 9.01 3.75 -6.55
CA LEU A 15 9.07 3.80 -5.09
C LEU A 15 10.19 2.90 -4.54
N CYS A 16 10.25 1.64 -5.02
CA CYS A 16 11.30 0.70 -4.65
C CYS A 16 12.70 1.20 -5.04
N TYR A 17 12.84 1.75 -6.25
CA TYR A 17 14.11 2.29 -6.75
C TYR A 17 14.62 3.45 -5.88
N ARG A 18 13.74 4.39 -5.54
CA ARG A 18 14.07 5.55 -4.69
C ARG A 18 14.47 5.15 -3.27
N ASN A 19 14.03 3.98 -2.83
CA ASN A 19 14.34 3.39 -1.52
C ASN A 19 15.40 2.29 -1.58
N HIS A 20 16.14 2.20 -2.69
CA HIS A 20 17.25 1.27 -2.86
C HIS A 20 16.89 -0.21 -2.69
N ILE A 21 15.62 -0.56 -2.93
CA ILE A 21 15.13 -1.94 -2.87
C ILE A 21 15.55 -2.66 -4.15
N GLN A 22 16.08 -3.88 -3.99
CA GLN A 22 16.53 -4.65 -5.15
C GLN A 22 15.37 -5.04 -6.05
N ILE A 23 15.58 -5.00 -7.36
CA ILE A 23 14.53 -5.21 -8.36
C ILE A 23 13.85 -6.58 -8.24
N ASN A 24 14.58 -7.64 -7.88
CA ASN A 24 14.01 -8.96 -7.67
C ASN A 24 13.04 -9.00 -6.47
N GLU A 25 13.35 -8.26 -5.41
CA GLU A 25 12.50 -8.14 -4.23
C GLU A 25 11.27 -7.29 -4.54
N ALA A 26 11.45 -6.20 -5.28
CA ALA A 26 10.36 -5.35 -5.76
C ALA A 26 9.40 -6.13 -6.67
N VAL A 27 9.91 -6.95 -7.59
CA VAL A 27 9.09 -7.78 -8.49
C VAL A 27 8.32 -8.83 -7.71
N SER A 28 8.96 -9.52 -6.76
CA SER A 28 8.26 -10.54 -5.93
C SER A 28 7.07 -9.92 -5.20
N MET A 29 7.30 -8.81 -4.49
CA MET A 29 6.25 -8.14 -3.74
C MET A 29 5.19 -7.51 -4.64
N CYS A 30 5.56 -6.99 -5.82
CA CYS A 30 4.61 -6.49 -6.79
C CYS A 30 3.59 -7.57 -7.20
N ASN A 31 4.08 -8.80 -7.45
CA ASN A 31 3.19 -9.91 -7.79
C ASN A 31 2.27 -10.26 -6.60
N GLU A 32 2.79 -10.29 -5.37
CA GLU A 32 1.99 -10.53 -4.17
C GLU A 32 0.89 -9.47 -3.98
N LEU A 33 1.23 -8.19 -4.16
CA LEU A 33 0.27 -7.08 -4.12
C LEU A 33 -0.82 -7.24 -5.19
N ILE A 34 -0.43 -7.51 -6.45
CA ILE A 34 -1.36 -7.69 -7.56
C ILE A 34 -2.29 -8.88 -7.32
N ASP A 35 -1.75 -10.01 -6.88
CA ASP A 35 -2.53 -11.22 -6.64
C ASP A 35 -3.55 -10.98 -5.52
N ALA A 36 -3.11 -10.39 -4.40
CA ALA A 36 -3.98 -10.07 -3.28
C ALA A 36 -5.11 -9.11 -3.68
N TYR A 37 -4.80 -8.01 -4.36
CA TYR A 37 -5.81 -7.00 -4.72
C TYR A 37 -6.72 -7.42 -5.91
N ASN A 38 -6.40 -8.52 -6.59
CA ASN A 38 -7.24 -9.12 -7.63
C ASN A 38 -8.06 -10.32 -7.15
N GLU A 39 -8.01 -10.66 -5.85
CA GLU A 39 -8.80 -11.75 -5.31
C GLU A 39 -10.30 -11.56 -5.63
N PRO A 40 -11.00 -12.55 -6.21
CA PRO A 40 -12.37 -12.37 -6.73
C PRO A 40 -13.41 -11.95 -5.70
N HIS A 41 -13.12 -12.15 -4.41
CA HIS A 41 -14.02 -11.84 -3.31
C HIS A 41 -13.89 -10.39 -2.80
N ARG A 42 -12.91 -9.62 -3.30
CA ARG A 42 -12.72 -8.22 -2.93
C ARG A 42 -13.55 -7.31 -3.86
N HIS A 43 -14.55 -6.64 -3.29
CA HIS A 43 -15.40 -5.70 -4.04
C HIS A 43 -14.94 -4.25 -3.96
N TYR A 44 -14.43 -3.81 -2.79
CA TYR A 44 -13.97 -2.44 -2.55
C TYR A 44 -12.44 -2.35 -2.46
N HIS A 45 -11.79 -3.24 -1.70
CA HIS A 45 -10.34 -3.29 -1.47
C HIS A 45 -9.59 -3.91 -2.66
N THR A 46 -9.73 -3.31 -3.83
CA THR A 46 -9.15 -3.79 -5.10
C THR A 46 -7.99 -2.90 -5.53
N MET A 47 -7.28 -3.30 -6.58
CA MET A 47 -6.19 -2.49 -7.16
C MET A 47 -6.68 -1.08 -7.59
N ASN A 48 -7.96 -0.94 -7.97
CA ASN A 48 -8.55 0.36 -8.29
C ASN A 48 -8.63 1.29 -7.07
N HIS A 49 -8.83 0.74 -5.87
CA HIS A 49 -8.85 1.51 -4.63
C HIS A 49 -7.45 2.04 -4.31
N VAL A 50 -6.43 1.17 -4.36
CA VAL A 50 -5.02 1.55 -4.20
C VAL A 50 -4.65 2.67 -5.16
N TYR A 51 -5.00 2.52 -6.45
CA TYR A 51 -4.77 3.56 -7.45
C TYR A 51 -5.47 4.89 -7.13
N SER A 52 -6.71 4.83 -6.64
CA SER A 52 -7.45 6.03 -6.24
C SER A 52 -6.78 6.76 -5.07
N CYS A 53 -6.28 6.03 -4.07
CA CYS A 53 -5.54 6.59 -2.94
C CYS A 53 -4.22 7.23 -3.37
N LEU A 54 -3.48 6.57 -4.27
CA LEU A 54 -2.23 7.09 -4.84
C LEU A 54 -2.46 8.40 -5.64
N ASN A 55 -3.55 8.49 -6.40
CA ASN A 55 -3.93 9.72 -7.09
C ASN A 55 -4.31 10.86 -6.13
N LEU A 56 -4.98 10.56 -5.02
CA LEU A 56 -5.26 11.57 -3.99
C LEU A 56 -3.97 12.10 -3.36
N LEU A 57 -3.00 11.22 -3.10
CA LEU A 57 -1.69 11.60 -2.57
C LEU A 57 -0.94 12.56 -3.50
N ASP A 58 -1.08 12.41 -4.83
CA ASP A 58 -0.44 13.33 -5.79
C ASP A 58 -0.98 14.75 -5.74
N GLY A 59 -2.20 14.95 -5.23
CA GLY A 59 -2.77 16.28 -5.00
C GLY A 59 -2.25 16.98 -3.74
N LEU A 60 -1.52 16.27 -2.88
CA LEU A 60 -1.02 16.81 -1.61
C LEU A 60 0.39 17.39 -1.76
N PRO A 61 0.73 18.48 -1.06
CA PRO A 61 2.07 19.09 -1.10
C PRO A 61 3.07 18.31 -0.22
N VAL A 62 3.18 17.00 -0.43
CA VAL A 62 4.08 16.10 0.31
C VAL A 62 5.17 15.59 -0.63
N THR A 63 6.42 15.57 -0.17
CA THR A 63 7.59 15.23 -1.00
C THR A 63 8.63 14.43 -0.23
N GLY A 64 9.55 13.77 -0.95
CA GLY A 64 10.66 13.03 -0.34
C GLY A 64 10.18 11.83 0.47
N GLU A 65 10.90 11.50 1.54
CA GLU A 65 10.59 10.35 2.42
C GLU A 65 9.15 10.39 2.97
N ASN A 66 8.60 11.58 3.24
CA ASN A 66 7.21 11.71 3.67
C ASN A 66 6.21 11.21 2.62
N LYS A 67 6.50 11.42 1.33
CA LYS A 67 5.65 10.89 0.26
C LYS A 67 5.82 9.38 0.16
N ASP A 68 7.03 8.87 0.38
CA ASP A 68 7.36 7.46 0.23
C ASP A 68 6.73 6.61 1.33
N MET A 69 6.79 7.10 2.57
CA MET A 69 6.08 6.52 3.71
C MET A 69 4.59 6.34 3.40
N LEU A 70 3.95 7.39 2.88
CA LEU A 70 2.53 7.35 2.53
C LEU A 70 2.25 6.41 1.36
N GLU A 71 3.13 6.37 0.35
CA GLU A 71 2.96 5.43 -0.76
C GLU A 71 3.08 3.98 -0.29
N PHE A 72 4.07 3.64 0.54
CA PHE A 72 4.17 2.30 1.12
C PHE A 72 2.95 1.97 1.98
N ALA A 73 2.52 2.87 2.85
CA ALA A 73 1.31 2.66 3.65
C ALA A 73 0.10 2.37 2.75
N ILE A 74 -0.10 3.15 1.67
CA ILE A 74 -1.20 2.91 0.72
C ILE A 74 -1.06 1.56 0.01
N TRP A 75 0.13 1.13 -0.38
CA TRP A 75 0.31 -0.18 -1.03
C TRP A 75 0.00 -1.34 -0.08
N PHE A 76 0.36 -1.22 1.19
CA PHE A 76 0.25 -2.32 2.14
C PHE A 76 -1.04 -2.34 2.99
N HIS A 77 -1.77 -1.23 3.13
CA HIS A 77 -2.80 -1.09 4.17
C HIS A 77 -3.87 -2.20 4.23
N ASP A 78 -4.24 -2.76 3.08
CA ASP A 78 -5.24 -3.84 2.95
C ASP A 78 -4.66 -5.06 2.21
N LEU A 79 -3.34 -5.26 2.30
CA LEU A 79 -2.70 -6.40 1.63
C LEU A 79 -3.28 -7.72 2.14
N ILE A 80 -3.40 -7.88 3.46
CA ILE A 80 -4.11 -9.00 4.08
C ILE A 80 -5.58 -8.61 4.23
N TYR A 81 -6.47 -9.44 3.68
CA TYR A 81 -7.91 -9.23 3.80
C TYR A 81 -8.62 -10.57 4.04
N ASN A 82 -9.26 -10.66 5.19
CA ASN A 82 -10.19 -11.71 5.51
C ASN A 82 -11.43 -11.07 6.14
N ALA A 83 -12.58 -11.17 5.47
CA ALA A 83 -13.83 -10.55 5.92
C ALA A 83 -14.31 -11.01 7.31
N ALA A 84 -13.79 -12.13 7.83
CA ALA A 84 -14.11 -12.64 9.17
C ALA A 84 -13.05 -12.28 10.23
N SER A 85 -11.94 -11.65 9.84
CA SER A 85 -10.85 -11.28 10.74
C SER A 85 -10.96 -9.82 11.18
N GLN A 86 -10.55 -9.55 12.42
CA GLN A 86 -10.42 -8.21 13.00
C GLN A 86 -8.95 -7.76 13.09
N THR A 87 -8.02 -8.56 12.56
CA THR A 87 -6.57 -8.34 12.64
C THR A 87 -5.96 -8.05 11.27
N ASN A 88 -6.75 -7.88 10.22
CA ASN A 88 -6.27 -7.67 8.84
C ASN A 88 -5.28 -6.50 8.75
N GLU A 89 -5.62 -5.38 9.37
CA GLU A 89 -4.82 -4.17 9.35
C GLU A 89 -3.53 -4.35 10.13
N GLN A 90 -3.58 -5.00 11.30
CA GLN A 90 -2.39 -5.32 12.09
C GLN A 90 -1.47 -6.31 11.38
N GLU A 91 -2.03 -7.33 10.72
CA GLU A 91 -1.29 -8.31 9.93
C GLU A 91 -0.63 -7.65 8.70
N SER A 92 -1.36 -6.76 8.03
CA SER A 92 -0.85 -5.96 6.92
C SER A 92 0.28 -5.01 7.36
N ALA A 93 0.12 -4.35 8.51
CA ALA A 93 1.14 -3.48 9.10
C ALA A 93 2.41 -4.26 9.45
N THR A 94 2.26 -5.40 10.13
CA THR A 94 3.37 -6.29 10.50
C THR A 94 4.12 -6.79 9.26
N LEU A 95 3.39 -7.15 8.20
CA LEU A 95 4.01 -7.57 6.94
C LEU A 95 4.82 -6.44 6.31
N ALA A 96 4.23 -5.23 6.23
CA ALA A 96 4.90 -4.05 5.68
C ALA A 96 6.18 -3.72 6.45
N TYR A 97 6.10 -3.69 7.79
CA TYR A 97 7.26 -3.47 8.67
C TYR A 97 8.38 -4.46 8.37
N ASN A 98 8.09 -5.76 8.45
CA ASN A 98 9.11 -6.79 8.24
C ASN A 98 9.71 -6.73 6.83
N TRP A 99 8.91 -6.41 5.82
CA TRP A 99 9.41 -6.29 4.46
C TRP A 99 10.34 -5.08 4.31
N LEU A 100 9.97 -3.92 4.86
CA LEU A 100 10.77 -2.69 4.79
C LEU A 100 12.04 -2.75 5.65
N GLU A 101 11.93 -3.28 6.87
CA GLU A 101 13.03 -3.43 7.82
C GLU A 101 14.16 -4.31 7.25
N ASN A 102 13.79 -5.46 6.65
CA ASN A 102 14.74 -6.35 5.99
C ASN A 102 15.47 -5.73 4.79
N ARG A 103 15.00 -4.57 4.30
CA ARG A 103 15.57 -3.79 3.20
C ARG A 103 16.25 -2.52 3.67
N ASN A 104 16.38 -2.32 4.99
CA ASN A 104 16.99 -1.16 5.63
C ASN A 104 16.29 0.17 5.30
N VAL A 105 14.96 0.14 5.10
CA VAL A 105 14.18 1.37 4.94
C VAL A 105 13.97 1.99 6.33
N SER A 106 14.56 3.18 6.55
CA SER A 106 14.71 3.81 7.88
C SER A 106 13.40 4.18 8.57
N TYR A 107 12.29 4.16 7.86
CA TYR A 107 10.97 4.58 8.33
C TYR A 107 9.94 3.44 8.32
N ALA A 108 10.41 2.18 8.37
CA ALA A 108 9.54 0.99 8.44
C ALA A 108 8.52 1.06 9.59
N GLU A 109 8.94 1.49 10.79
CA GLU A 109 8.07 1.66 11.97
C GLU A 109 6.95 2.68 11.72
N GLU A 110 7.24 3.78 11.02
CA GLU A 110 6.24 4.81 10.76
C GLU A 110 5.22 4.34 9.71
N VAL A 111 5.64 3.54 8.72
CA VAL A 111 4.73 2.90 7.77
C VAL A 111 3.79 1.92 8.47
N GLU A 112 4.32 1.08 9.37
CA GLU A 112 3.52 0.18 10.20
C GLU A 112 2.43 0.94 10.94
N ARG A 113 2.83 1.99 11.67
CA ARG A 113 1.92 2.85 12.43
C ARG A 113 0.85 3.49 11.55
N MET A 114 1.20 3.97 10.36
CA MET A 114 0.24 4.56 9.43
C MET A 114 -0.83 3.54 8.99
N ILE A 115 -0.43 2.29 8.75
CA ILE A 115 -1.35 1.21 8.38
C ILE A 115 -2.27 0.85 9.54
N GLU A 116 -1.74 0.69 10.75
CA GLU A 116 -2.56 0.40 11.94
C GLU A 116 -3.63 1.49 12.17
N LEU A 117 -3.28 2.76 11.94
CA LEU A 117 -4.21 3.88 12.06
C LEU A 117 -5.24 3.97 10.92
N SER A 118 -5.03 3.27 9.81
CA SER A 118 -5.96 3.28 8.67
C SER A 118 -7.25 2.48 8.94
N ALA A 119 -7.22 1.53 9.88
CA ALA A 119 -8.36 0.75 10.35
C ALA A 119 -9.52 1.65 10.86
N ASP A 120 -9.17 2.77 11.50
CA ASP A 120 -10.14 3.68 12.13
C ASP A 120 -10.89 4.55 11.11
N TYR A 121 -10.32 4.80 9.93
CA TYR A 121 -10.87 5.76 8.96
C TYR A 121 -11.99 5.16 8.09
N ILE A 122 -11.96 3.84 7.84
CA ILE A 122 -12.98 3.13 7.05
C ILE A 122 -14.26 2.94 7.89
N THR A 123 -14.11 2.60 9.16
CA THR A 123 -15.23 2.42 10.11
C THR A 123 -16.06 3.69 10.30
N ALA A 124 -15.44 4.87 10.14
CA ALA A 124 -16.11 6.16 10.24
C ALA A 124 -17.00 6.53 9.03
N LYS A 125 -16.75 5.94 7.85
CA LYS A 125 -17.53 6.23 6.61
C LYS A 125 -18.67 5.26 6.35
N THR A 126 -18.64 4.05 6.90
CA THR A 126 -19.74 3.07 6.73
C THR A 126 -20.95 3.38 7.62
N ASN A 127 -20.83 4.35 8.53
CA ASN A 127 -21.89 4.79 9.45
C ASN A 127 -22.49 6.18 9.12
N GLN A 128 -22.33 6.69 7.88
CA GLN A 128 -22.99 7.92 7.40
C GLN A 128 -23.92 7.65 6.22
#